data_AF-A0A538J042-F1
#
_entry.id   AF-A0A538J042-F1
#
_cell.length_a   1.000
_cell.length_b   1.000
_cell.length_c   1.000
_cell.angle_alpha   90.00
_cell.angle_beta   90.00
_cell.angle_gamma   90.00
#
_symmetry.space_group_name_H-M   'P 1'
#
loop_
_entity.id
_entity.type
_entity.pdbx_description
1 polymer ?
#
loop_
_entity_poly.entity_id
_entity_poly.type
_entity_poly.pdbx_seq_one_letter_code
_entity_poly.pdbx_strand_id
1 'polypeptide(L)' 'MARHEVGLRVPHEIVIGNTDVEFRITADGELLGRIRISRGTIDFLPYRKKSAYKLRWKRFAELMEEYGTRVSPRDPR' A
#
# COMPACT_ATOMS: atom_id res chain seq x y z
N MET A 1 4.91 -20.92 -6.83
CA MET A 1 4.78 -19.74 -7.71
C MET A 1 3.68 -18.87 -7.12
N ALA A 2 3.99 -17.66 -6.68
CA ALA A 2 3.01 -16.85 -5.98
C ALA A 2 2.06 -16.18 -6.98
N ARG A 3 0.76 -16.42 -6.80
CA ARG A 3 -0.32 -15.80 -7.59
C ARG A 3 -0.66 -14.48 -6.93
N HIS A 4 -0.13 -13.38 -7.47
CA HIS A 4 -0.41 -12.03 -6.97
C HIS A 4 -1.51 -11.39 -7.82
N GLU A 5 -2.64 -11.09 -7.20
CA GLU A 5 -3.72 -10.33 -7.82
C GLU A 5 -3.85 -8.98 -7.10
N VAL A 6 -3.58 -7.89 -7.83
CA VAL A 6 -3.75 -6.52 -7.35
C VAL A 6 -4.72 -5.84 -8.29
N GLY A 7 -5.92 -5.55 -7.79
CA GLY A 7 -6.98 -4.88 -8.55
C GLY A 7 -7.36 -3.54 -7.95
N LEU A 8 -7.55 -2.54 -8.82
CA LEU A 8 -8.27 -1.31 -8.52
C LEU A 8 -9.28 -1.08 -9.66
N ARG A 9 -10.58 -1.16 -9.37
CA ARG A 9 -11.65 -0.76 -10.30
C ARG A 9 -12.45 0.37 -9.66
N VAL A 10 -12.25 1.58 -10.17
CA VAL A 10 -12.97 2.78 -9.76
C VAL A 10 -13.80 3.25 -10.96
N PRO A 11 -15.12 3.00 -10.99
CA PRO A 11 -15.94 3.32 -12.15
C PRO A 11 -16.19 4.82 -12.34
N HIS A 12 -15.93 5.66 -11.33
CA HIS A 12 -16.12 7.13 -11.37
C HIS A 12 -15.15 7.87 -10.42
N GLU A 13 -14.88 9.15 -10.70
CA GLU A 13 -14.02 10.03 -9.91
C GLU A 13 -14.45 10.11 -8.42
N ILE A 14 -13.53 9.89 -7.49
CA ILE A 14 -13.78 10.06 -6.04
C ILE A 14 -13.17 11.39 -5.61
N VAL A 15 -14.01 12.36 -5.26
CA VAL A 15 -13.58 13.66 -4.70
C VAL A 15 -13.08 13.45 -3.26
N ILE A 16 -11.84 13.85 -3.00
CA ILE A 16 -11.10 13.54 -1.76
C ILE A 16 -11.22 14.66 -0.71
N GLY A 17 -11.46 14.27 0.56
CA GLY A 17 -11.41 15.11 1.76
C GLY A 17 -10.22 14.77 2.69
N ASN A 18 -10.42 14.66 4.02
CA ASN A 18 -9.33 14.61 5.04
C ASN A 18 -8.59 13.26 5.22
N THR A 19 -8.99 12.19 4.52
CA THR A 19 -8.25 10.91 4.42
C THR A 19 -8.11 10.61 2.93
N ASP A 20 -6.88 10.44 2.43
CA ASP A 20 -6.66 10.40 0.98
C ASP A 20 -7.05 9.04 0.37
N VAL A 21 -6.59 7.89 0.88
CA VAL A 21 -7.05 6.53 0.46
C VAL A 21 -6.80 5.44 1.53
N GLU A 22 -7.70 4.46 1.71
CA GLU A 22 -7.47 3.23 2.51
C GLU A 22 -7.54 1.96 1.62
N PHE A 23 -6.53 1.09 1.72
CA PHE A 23 -6.46 -0.20 1.03
C PHE A 23 -6.50 -1.36 2.02
N ARG A 24 -7.14 -2.48 1.65
CA ARG A 24 -6.99 -3.76 2.34
C ARG A 24 -5.87 -4.55 1.69
N ILE A 25 -4.96 -5.09 2.50
CA ILE A 25 -3.83 -5.90 2.03
C ILE A 25 -4.08 -7.35 2.38
N THR A 26 -4.19 -8.20 1.37
CA THR A 26 -4.37 -9.65 1.52
C THR A 26 -3.21 -10.39 0.87
N ALA A 27 -2.79 -11.50 1.46
CA ALA A 27 -1.86 -12.46 0.86
C ALA A 27 -2.42 -13.87 1.03
N ASP A 28 -2.38 -14.68 -0.02
CA ASP A 28 -2.87 -16.06 -0.02
C ASP A 28 -4.30 -16.22 0.52
N GLY A 29 -5.16 -15.23 0.26
CA GLY A 29 -6.56 -15.20 0.71
C GLY A 29 -6.77 -14.68 2.14
N GLU A 30 -5.70 -14.39 2.89
CA GLU A 30 -5.77 -13.90 4.26
C GLU A 30 -5.55 -12.38 4.34
N LEU A 31 -6.31 -11.71 5.22
CA LEU A 31 -6.15 -10.28 5.48
C LEU A 31 -4.93 -10.03 6.37
N LEU A 32 -3.89 -9.40 5.80
CA LEU A 32 -2.70 -8.99 6.53
C LEU A 32 -2.93 -7.68 7.30
N GLY A 33 -3.72 -6.77 6.75
CA GLY A 33 -3.98 -5.48 7.37
C GLY A 33 -4.55 -4.45 6.41
N ARG A 34 -4.42 -3.18 6.78
CA ARG A 34 -4.88 -2.04 5.99
C ARG A 34 -3.76 -1.02 5.84
N ILE A 35 -3.65 -0.43 4.66
CA ILE A 35 -2.77 0.71 4.42
C ILE A 35 -3.63 1.96 4.33
N ARG A 36 -3.23 3.03 5.03
CA ARG A 36 -3.78 4.37 4.86
C ARG A 36 -2.72 5.26 4.28
N ILE A 37 -3.07 5.97 3.22
CA ILE A 37 -2.18 6.91 2.55
C ILE A 37 -2.72 8.31 2.79
N SER A 38 -1.82 9.22 3.16
CA SER A 38 -2.11 10.63 3.32
C SER A 38 -0.98 11.48 2.74
N ARG A 39 -1.21 12.79 2.59
CA ARG A 39 -0.15 13.76 2.20
C ARG A 39 1.14 13.63 3.02
N GLY A 40 1.04 13.31 4.32
CA GLY A 40 2.20 13.29 5.21
C GLY A 40 2.85 11.93 5.38
N THR A 41 2.04 10.86 5.38
CA THR A 41 2.49 9.52 5.76
C THR A 41 1.75 8.41 5.04
N ILE A 42 2.42 7.25 5.06
CA ILE A 42 1.84 5.94 4.83
C ILE A 42 1.78 5.19 6.16
N ASP A 43 0.59 4.68 6.48
CA ASP A 43 0.33 4.00 7.74
C ASP A 43 -0.13 2.57 7.44
N PHE A 44 0.41 1.58 8.16
CA PHE A 44 0.00 0.19 8.09
C PHE A 44 -0.63 -0.25 9.41
N LEU A 45 -1.90 -0.65 9.37
CA LEU A 45 -2.63 -1.24 10.49
C LEU A 45 -2.71 -2.75 10.30
N PRO A 46 -1.95 -3.56 11.06
CA PRO A 46 -2.03 -5.01 10.95
C PRO A 46 -3.41 -5.53 11.34
N TYR A 47 -3.81 -6.64 10.73
CA TYR A 47 -5.05 -7.31 11.07
C TYR A 47 -5.10 -7.68 12.55
N ARG A 48 -6.25 -7.42 13.20
CA ARG A 48 -6.49 -7.63 14.64
C ARG A 48 -5.59 -6.86 15.61
N LYS A 49 -4.82 -5.86 15.15
CA LYS A 49 -4.08 -4.94 16.02
C LYS A 49 -4.82 -3.61 16.16
N LYS A 50 -4.60 -2.94 17.30
CA LYS A 50 -5.22 -1.64 17.60
C LYS A 50 -4.36 -0.45 17.18
N SER A 51 -3.05 -0.66 17.01
CA SER A 51 -2.08 0.39 16.70
C SER A 51 -1.53 0.21 15.28
N ALA A 52 -1.32 1.33 14.58
CA ALA A 52 -0.73 1.37 13.25
C ALA A 52 0.77 1.70 13.33
N TYR A 53 1.54 1.15 12.39
CA TYR A 53 2.88 1.60 12.07
C TYR A 53 2.78 2.77 11.09
N LYS A 54 3.59 3.80 11.28
CA LYS A 54 3.51 5.04 10.49
C LYS A 54 4.89 5.44 9.99
N LEU A 55 4.97 5.76 8.71
CA LEU A 55 6.19 6.25 8.07
C LEU A 55 5.94 7.56 7.34
N ARG A 56 6.87 8.51 7.49
CA ARG A 56 6.97 9.62 6.54
C ARG A 56 7.49 9.11 5.20
N TRP A 57 7.14 9.78 4.12
CA TRP A 57 7.51 9.39 2.76
C TRP A 57 8.99 9.15 2.53
N LYS A 58 9.86 10.02 3.08
CA LYS A 58 11.31 9.83 2.98
C LYS A 58 11.77 8.49 3.57
N ARG A 59 11.28 8.14 4.76
CA ARG A 59 11.65 6.88 5.41
C ARG A 59 11.04 5.67 4.69
N PHE A 60 9.84 5.82 4.15
CA PHE A 60 9.25 4.79 3.31
C PHE A 60 10.12 4.51 2.07
N ALA A 61 10.56 5.56 1.36
CA ALA A 61 11.42 5.40 0.19
C ALA A 61 12.75 4.70 0.53
N GLU A 62 13.41 5.12 1.61
CA GLU A 62 14.63 4.47 2.10
C GLU A 62 14.41 2.97 2.36
N LEU A 63 13.31 2.60 3.04
CA LEU A 63 13.00 1.18 3.30
C LEU A 63 12.69 0.40 2.03
N MET A 64 12.03 1.01 1.05
CA MET A 64 11.75 0.36 -0.23
C MET A 64 13.03 0.15 -1.04
N GLU A 65 14.00 1.06 -0.97
CA GLU A 65 15.30 0.89 -1.60
C GLU A 65 16.16 -0.16 -0.89
N GLU A 66 16.07 -0.25 0.44
CA GLU A 66 16.86 -1.16 1.28
C GLU A 66 16.33 -2.61 1.24
N TYR A 67 15.02 -2.79 1.37
CA TYR A 67 14.39 -4.12 1.51
C TYR A 67 13.60 -4.56 0.27
N GLY A 68 13.30 -3.63 -0.63
CA GLY A 68 12.56 -3.93 -1.85
C GLY A 68 13.42 -4.66 -2.87
N THR A 69 12.76 -5.49 -3.69
CA THR A 69 13.42 -6.06 -4.87
C THR A 69 13.35 -5.05 -6.01
N ARG A 70 14.51 -4.71 -6.59
CA ARG A 70 14.56 -3.85 -7.78
C ARG A 70 13.89 -4.55 -8.95
N VAL A 71 12.82 -3.94 -9.47
CA VAL A 71 12.15 -4.39 -10.69
C VAL A 71 12.52 -3.41 -11.79
N SER A 72 13.25 -3.87 -12.82
CA SER A 72 13.46 -3.07 -14.02
C SER A 72 12.13 -2.95 -14.77
N PRO A 73 11.71 -1.76 -15.24
CA PRO A 73 10.52 -1.64 -16.05
C PRO A 73 10.65 -2.55 -17.26
N ARG A 74 9.67 -3.46 -17.43
CA ARG A 74 9.52 -4.17 -18.69
C ARG A 74 9.08 -3.11 -19.70
N ASP A 75 9.88 -2.95 -20.76
CA ASP A 75 9.60 -2.07 -21.89
C ASP A 75 8.12 -2.22 -22.33
N PRO A 76 7.28 -1.17 -22.18
CA PRO A 76 5.90 -1.24 -22.63
C PRO A 76 5.90 -1.18 -24.16
N ARG A 77 5.91 -2.36 -24.79
CA ARG A 77 5.54 -2.49 -26.20
C ARG A 77 4.08 -2.10 -26.43
#